data_AF-A0A1E4CMN7-F1
#
_entry.id   AF-A0A1E4CMN7-F1
#
_cell.length_a   1.000
_cell.length_b   1.000
_cell.length_c   1.000
_cell.angle_alpha   90.00
_cell.angle_beta   90.00
_cell.angle_gamma   90.00
#
_symmetry.space_group_name_H-M   'P 1'
#
loop_
_entity.id
_entity.type
_entity.pdbx_description
1 polymer ?
#
loop_
_entity_poly.entity_id
_entity_poly.type
_entity_poly.pdbx_seq_one_letter_code
_entity_poly.pdbx_strand_id
1 'polypeptide(L)'
;MASERITLTVPGPDGDRELSLSSPNRVIWPEPGITKHELAEYAIAVAEPFLRANGHRPVSLERFPDSVDGESFFSKNPPRGAPDYVHEVMCTYNSGRRHPQVVLDEAAAIVWAIQMNTVVFHPWASLAVDTDNPVELRIDLDPQPGTDFSDAAAVAPALREVLREAGLDAWLKTSGNRGIHVFCPIEPTHEFLDVRHAVIAAGRELERRMPEKVTTAWWKEERGERIFIDFNQANRDRTMAGAYSPRALPAATVATPITWEELAAGVDPTAFTVRTVPARLAEIGDPWRDLQERPGRIDTLLEWWQRDLEAGLGELPFPPEFPKMPGEPPRVQPSRAKNPAE
;
A
#
# COMPACT_ATOMS: atom_id res chain seq x y z
N MET A 1 17.61 -29.99 -17.36
CA MET A 1 17.57 -29.10 -18.55
C MET A 1 17.63 -27.68 -18.04
N ALA A 2 18.39 -26.78 -18.69
CA ALA A 2 18.38 -25.37 -18.30
C ALA A 2 16.94 -24.83 -18.46
N SER A 3 16.45 -24.09 -17.46
CA SER A 3 15.16 -23.40 -17.58
C SER A 3 15.22 -22.48 -18.80
N GLU A 4 14.16 -22.43 -19.61
CA GLU A 4 14.01 -21.47 -20.69
C GLU A 4 14.29 -20.04 -20.17
N ARG A 5 15.00 -19.24 -20.98
CA ARG A 5 15.32 -17.84 -20.67
C ARG A 5 15.08 -16.98 -21.88
N ILE A 6 14.58 -15.78 -21.65
CA ILE A 6 14.52 -14.70 -22.63
C ILE A 6 15.35 -13.51 -22.12
N THR A 7 15.61 -12.55 -23.00
CA THR A 7 16.22 -11.28 -22.65
C THR A 7 15.18 -10.18 -22.88
N LEU A 8 15.04 -9.30 -21.90
CA LEU A 8 14.17 -8.12 -21.93
C LEU A 8 15.05 -6.88 -22.00
N THR A 9 14.76 -6.01 -22.96
CA THR A 9 15.32 -4.65 -23.00
C THR A 9 14.45 -3.75 -22.13
N VAL A 10 15.04 -3.18 -21.08
CA VAL A 10 14.34 -2.35 -20.11
C VAL A 10 14.96 -0.95 -20.10
N PRO A 11 14.19 0.10 -20.41
CA PRO A 11 14.68 1.48 -20.35
C PRO A 11 15.16 1.85 -18.94
N GLY A 12 16.28 2.55 -18.87
CA GLY A 12 16.88 3.01 -17.62
C GLY A 12 17.43 4.44 -17.72
N PRO A 13 17.83 5.03 -16.58
CA PRO A 13 18.36 6.40 -16.52
C PRO A 13 19.64 6.59 -17.35
N ASP A 14 20.46 5.53 -17.48
CA ASP A 14 21.73 5.54 -18.22
C ASP A 14 21.64 4.81 -19.59
N GLY A 15 20.42 4.63 -20.11
CA GLY A 15 20.12 3.87 -21.32
C GLY A 15 19.47 2.52 -21.04
N ASP A 16 19.21 1.77 -22.10
CA ASP A 16 18.55 0.47 -22.00
C ASP A 16 19.43 -0.58 -21.31
N ARG A 17 18.81 -1.43 -20.48
CA ARG A 17 19.44 -2.58 -19.84
C ARG A 17 18.87 -3.88 -20.39
N GLU A 18 19.75 -4.85 -20.62
CA GLU A 18 19.36 -6.21 -21.00
C GLU A 18 19.23 -7.08 -19.76
N LEU A 19 18.01 -7.52 -19.44
CA LEU A 19 17.72 -8.37 -18.29
C LEU A 19 17.30 -9.77 -18.73
N SER A 20 17.94 -10.80 -18.16
CA SER A 20 17.56 -12.18 -18.44
C SER A 20 16.42 -12.65 -17.53
N LEU A 21 15.28 -13.00 -18.12
CA LEU A 21 14.11 -13.56 -17.42
C LEU A 21 14.07 -15.08 -17.61
N SER A 22 14.03 -15.84 -16.51
CA SER A 22 13.89 -17.30 -16.55
C SER A 22 12.45 -17.75 -16.33
N SER A 23 12.11 -18.90 -16.92
CA SER A 23 10.77 -19.47 -16.89
C SER A 23 9.70 -18.47 -17.37
N PRO A 24 9.89 -17.83 -18.54
CA PRO A 24 8.99 -16.76 -19.02
C PRO A 24 7.55 -17.25 -19.15
N ASN A 25 7.35 -18.50 -19.56
CA ASN A 25 6.05 -19.13 -19.76
C ASN A 25 5.40 -19.66 -18.47
N ARG A 26 6.02 -19.46 -17.30
CA ARG A 26 5.39 -19.83 -16.01
C ARG A 26 4.15 -18.99 -15.80
N VAL A 27 3.01 -19.64 -15.58
CA VAL A 27 1.73 -18.98 -15.34
C VAL A 27 1.69 -18.50 -13.89
N ILE A 28 1.58 -17.18 -13.70
CA ILE A 28 1.50 -16.52 -12.39
C ILE A 28 0.04 -16.44 -11.93
N TRP A 29 -0.88 -16.10 -12.85
CA TRP A 29 -2.33 -16.11 -12.59
C TRP A 29 -3.02 -17.14 -13.49
N PRO A 30 -3.42 -18.30 -12.95
CA PRO A 30 -4.01 -19.38 -13.75
C PRO A 30 -5.33 -19.02 -14.43
N GLU A 31 -6.22 -18.30 -13.75
CA GLU A 31 -7.53 -17.92 -14.30
C GLU A 31 -7.43 -17.09 -15.60
N PRO A 32 -6.72 -15.95 -15.63
CA PRO A 32 -6.50 -15.18 -16.86
C PRO A 32 -5.36 -15.74 -17.73
N GLY A 33 -4.61 -16.74 -17.27
CA GLY A 33 -3.47 -17.32 -17.97
C GLY A 33 -2.27 -16.37 -18.11
N ILE A 34 -2.10 -15.43 -17.18
CA ILE A 34 -1.02 -14.42 -17.24
C ILE A 34 0.31 -15.07 -16.85
N THR A 35 1.31 -14.88 -17.69
CA THR A 35 2.64 -15.47 -17.51
C THR A 35 3.60 -14.53 -16.78
N LYS A 36 4.75 -15.06 -16.34
CA LYS A 36 5.84 -14.27 -15.75
C LYS A 36 6.39 -13.24 -16.74
N HIS A 37 6.46 -13.61 -18.02
CA HIS A 37 6.87 -12.68 -19.08
C HIS A 37 5.88 -11.52 -19.20
N GLU A 38 4.59 -11.81 -19.27
CA GLU A 38 3.55 -10.77 -19.37
C GLU A 38 3.55 -9.84 -18.15
N LEU A 39 3.79 -10.37 -16.94
CA LEU A 39 3.98 -9.54 -15.75
C LEU A 39 5.21 -8.62 -15.85
N ALA A 40 6.31 -9.09 -16.45
CA ALA A 40 7.49 -8.27 -16.68
C ALA A 40 7.22 -7.16 -17.71
N GLU A 41 6.50 -7.47 -18.80
CA GLU A 41 6.07 -6.48 -19.80
C GLU A 41 5.14 -5.42 -19.19
N TYR A 42 4.19 -5.84 -18.35
CA TYR A 42 3.35 -4.93 -17.57
C TYR A 42 4.20 -3.98 -16.72
N ALA A 43 5.18 -4.51 -15.99
CA ALA A 43 6.03 -3.70 -15.13
C ALA A 43 6.86 -2.67 -15.91
N ILE A 44 7.34 -3.02 -17.10
CA ILE A 44 8.02 -2.08 -18.00
C ILE A 44 7.04 -0.99 -18.46
N ALA A 45 5.82 -1.36 -18.87
CA ALA A 45 4.82 -0.42 -19.36
C ALA A 45 4.34 0.59 -18.30
N VAL A 46 4.34 0.20 -17.02
CA VAL A 46 3.94 1.08 -15.91
C VAL A 46 5.12 1.62 -15.10
N ALA A 47 6.37 1.40 -15.53
CA ALA A 47 7.54 1.64 -14.70
C ALA A 47 7.66 3.10 -14.25
N GLU A 48 7.45 4.06 -15.15
CA GLU A 48 7.55 5.49 -14.81
C GLU A 48 6.54 5.92 -13.73
N PRO A 49 5.21 5.73 -13.90
CA PRO A 49 4.25 6.09 -12.85
C PRO A 49 4.38 5.21 -11.60
N PHE A 50 4.81 3.95 -11.73
CA PHE A 50 5.16 3.11 -10.57
C PHE A 50 6.32 3.72 -9.77
N LEU A 51 7.42 4.11 -10.41
CA LEU A 51 8.58 4.68 -9.71
C LEU A 51 8.27 6.06 -9.12
N ARG A 52 7.42 6.86 -9.78
CA ARG A 52 6.97 8.14 -9.24
C ARG A 52 6.27 7.99 -7.89
N ALA A 53 5.41 6.98 -7.76
CA ALA A 53 4.66 6.74 -6.54
C ALA A 53 5.44 5.92 -5.48
N ASN A 54 6.24 4.95 -5.93
CA ASN A 54 6.78 3.90 -5.06
C ASN A 54 8.32 3.85 -5.04
N GLY A 55 8.99 4.53 -5.97
CA GLY A 55 10.45 4.50 -6.11
C GLY A 55 11.16 5.24 -4.98
N HIS A 56 12.46 4.99 -4.81
CA HIS A 56 13.28 5.60 -3.76
C HIS A 56 12.80 5.31 -2.33
N ARG A 57 11.99 4.26 -2.15
CA ARG A 57 11.45 3.82 -0.85
C ARG A 57 11.97 2.42 -0.53
N PRO A 58 12.23 2.09 0.75
CA PRO A 58 12.32 0.71 1.16
C PRO A 58 11.05 -0.04 0.75
N VAL A 59 11.18 -1.23 0.16
CA VAL A 59 10.04 -2.03 -0.32
C VAL A 59 10.06 -3.43 0.26
N SER A 60 8.92 -3.90 0.76
CA SER A 60 8.73 -5.32 1.07
C SER A 60 8.15 -6.00 -0.17
N LEU A 61 8.75 -7.11 -0.57
CA LEU A 61 8.40 -7.85 -1.77
C LEU A 61 7.60 -9.10 -1.39
N GLU A 62 6.36 -9.22 -1.83
CA GLU A 62 5.58 -10.46 -1.69
C GLU A 62 5.82 -11.35 -2.91
N ARG A 63 6.35 -12.55 -2.66
CA ARG A 63 6.86 -13.46 -3.68
C ARG A 63 6.06 -14.75 -3.76
N PHE A 64 5.85 -15.21 -5.00
CA PHE A 64 5.06 -16.37 -5.36
C PHE A 64 5.88 -17.31 -6.28
N PRO A 65 6.61 -18.28 -5.69
CA PRO A 65 7.48 -19.20 -6.44
C PRO A 65 6.78 -20.00 -7.54
N ASP A 66 5.50 -20.31 -7.35
CA ASP A 66 4.71 -21.15 -8.27
C ASP A 66 3.65 -20.35 -9.03
N SER A 67 2.59 -19.90 -8.35
CA SER A 67 1.52 -19.02 -8.85
C SER A 67 0.89 -18.26 -7.68
N VAL A 68 -0.07 -17.37 -7.95
CA VAL A 68 -0.80 -16.65 -6.89
C VAL A 68 -1.71 -17.55 -6.04
N ASP A 69 -2.02 -18.76 -6.51
CA ASP A 69 -2.79 -19.76 -5.75
C ASP A 69 -1.91 -20.60 -4.80
N GLY A 70 -0.58 -20.47 -4.93
CA GLY A 70 0.41 -21.19 -4.13
C GLY A 70 0.84 -20.46 -2.87
N GLU A 71 1.91 -20.95 -2.23
CA GLU A 71 2.50 -20.31 -1.06
C GLU A 71 3.15 -18.96 -1.43
N SER A 72 2.94 -17.97 -0.57
CA SER A 72 3.61 -16.68 -0.65
C SER A 72 4.57 -16.47 0.52
N PHE A 73 5.57 -15.62 0.31
CA PHE A 73 6.42 -15.15 1.40
C PHE A 73 6.88 -13.71 1.16
N PHE A 74 7.15 -13.00 2.26
CA PHE A 74 7.71 -11.65 2.22
C PHE A 74 9.24 -11.68 2.23
N SER A 75 9.84 -10.89 1.35
CA SER A 75 11.29 -10.68 1.26
C SER A 75 11.58 -9.19 1.34
N LYS A 76 12.50 -8.80 2.23
CA LYS A 76 12.93 -7.41 2.43
C LYS A 76 14.38 -7.21 2.01
N ASN A 77 15.26 -8.11 2.46
CA ASN A 77 16.70 -8.02 2.21
C ASN A 77 17.02 -8.47 0.77
N PRO A 78 17.87 -7.75 0.03
CA PRO A 78 18.38 -8.27 -1.23
C PRO A 78 19.24 -9.53 -1.00
N PRO A 79 19.19 -10.51 -1.91
CA PRO A 79 20.08 -11.66 -1.85
C PRO A 79 21.53 -11.26 -2.17
N ARG A 80 22.50 -12.05 -1.71
CA ARG A 80 23.89 -11.89 -2.16
C ARG A 80 23.97 -12.04 -3.68
N GLY A 81 24.71 -11.13 -4.33
CA GLY A 81 24.84 -11.10 -5.78
C GLY A 81 23.65 -10.46 -6.50
N ALA A 82 22.83 -9.68 -5.79
CA ALA A 82 21.92 -8.75 -6.47
C ALA A 82 22.71 -7.83 -7.43
N PRO A 83 22.13 -7.48 -8.59
CA PRO A 83 22.74 -6.53 -9.52
C PRO A 83 23.06 -5.19 -8.85
N ASP A 84 24.04 -4.46 -9.39
CA ASP A 84 24.49 -3.17 -8.88
C ASP A 84 23.39 -2.09 -8.87
N TYR A 85 22.46 -2.16 -9.81
CA TYR A 85 21.29 -1.28 -9.90
C TYR A 85 20.15 -1.63 -8.91
N VAL A 86 20.30 -2.66 -8.09
CA VAL A 86 19.37 -2.99 -7.00
C VAL A 86 19.95 -2.49 -5.68
N HIS A 87 19.53 -1.30 -5.27
CA HIS A 87 20.04 -0.66 -4.06
C HIS A 87 19.38 -1.20 -2.79
N GLU A 88 20.01 -0.90 -1.66
CA GLU A 88 19.47 -1.21 -0.33
C GLU A 88 19.67 -0.05 0.64
N VAL A 89 18.82 -0.01 1.67
CA VAL A 89 18.93 0.92 2.78
C VAL A 89 18.76 0.18 4.10
N MET A 90 19.50 0.59 5.13
CA MET A 90 19.35 0.03 6.47
C MET A 90 18.10 0.59 7.16
N CYS A 91 17.09 -0.25 7.33
CA CYS A 91 15.86 0.10 8.03
C CYS A 91 15.91 -0.33 9.49
N THR A 92 15.36 0.48 10.39
CA THR A 92 15.03 0.10 11.77
C THR A 92 13.58 -0.38 11.83
N TYR A 93 13.33 -1.51 12.48
CA TYR A 93 12.00 -2.10 12.66
C TYR A 93 11.43 -1.81 14.05
N ASN A 94 10.14 -2.10 14.26
CA ASN A 94 9.45 -1.89 15.55
C ASN A 94 10.10 -2.63 16.74
N SER A 95 10.85 -3.69 16.47
CA SER A 95 11.64 -4.42 17.48
C SER A 95 12.95 -3.73 17.86
N GLY A 96 13.31 -2.61 17.22
CA GLY A 96 14.63 -1.97 17.31
C GLY A 96 15.72 -2.66 16.49
N ARG A 97 15.45 -3.84 15.91
CA ARG A 97 16.38 -4.51 15.00
C ARG A 97 16.57 -3.69 13.73
N ARG A 98 17.73 -3.84 13.10
CA ARG A 98 18.08 -3.17 11.86
C ARG A 98 18.44 -4.21 10.80
N HIS A 99 17.84 -4.12 9.61
CA HIS A 99 18.19 -4.97 8.47
C HIS A 99 18.19 -4.16 7.16
N PRO A 100 19.01 -4.53 6.17
CA PRO A 100 18.97 -3.90 4.86
C PRO A 100 17.69 -4.28 4.14
N GLN A 101 17.10 -3.33 3.43
CA GLN A 101 15.89 -3.52 2.66
C GLN A 101 16.07 -2.99 1.24
N VAL A 102 15.55 -3.72 0.25
CA VAL A 102 15.59 -3.34 -1.18
C VAL A 102 14.95 -1.97 -1.38
N VAL A 103 15.56 -1.18 -2.27
CA VAL A 103 15.03 0.07 -2.82
C VAL A 103 14.93 -0.08 -4.34
N LEU A 104 13.83 0.41 -4.91
CA LEU A 104 13.60 0.39 -6.36
C LEU A 104 13.78 1.80 -6.92
N ASP A 105 14.83 2.01 -7.70
CA ASP A 105 15.18 3.33 -8.24
C ASP A 105 15.04 3.43 -9.77
N GLU A 106 14.88 2.29 -10.44
CA GLU A 106 14.74 2.21 -11.90
C GLU A 106 13.91 0.99 -12.32
N ALA A 107 13.45 0.99 -13.58
CA ALA A 107 12.54 -0.04 -14.12
C ALA A 107 13.16 -1.44 -14.07
N ALA A 108 14.47 -1.55 -14.33
CA ALA A 108 15.19 -2.82 -14.26
C ALA A 108 15.17 -3.44 -12.86
N ALA A 109 15.15 -2.64 -11.79
CA ALA A 109 15.02 -3.16 -10.42
C ALA A 109 13.62 -3.79 -10.18
N ILE A 110 12.56 -3.23 -10.79
CA ILE A 110 11.20 -3.80 -10.73
C ILE A 110 11.16 -5.15 -11.47
N VAL A 111 11.69 -5.19 -12.69
CA VAL A 111 11.75 -6.42 -13.50
C VAL A 111 12.64 -7.47 -12.82
N TRP A 112 13.74 -7.06 -12.16
CA TRP A 112 14.54 -7.95 -11.34
C TRP A 112 13.74 -8.55 -10.18
N ALA A 113 12.93 -7.75 -9.47
CA ALA A 113 12.07 -8.26 -8.41
C ALA A 113 11.07 -9.31 -8.94
N ILE A 114 10.49 -9.08 -10.12
CA ILE A 114 9.62 -10.05 -10.81
C ILE A 114 10.40 -11.31 -11.23
N GLN A 115 11.65 -11.17 -11.69
CA GLN A 115 12.54 -12.30 -11.93
C GLN A 115 12.73 -13.13 -10.64
N MET A 116 12.75 -12.47 -9.48
CA MET A 116 12.78 -13.08 -8.15
C MET A 116 11.39 -13.49 -7.63
N ASN A 117 10.40 -13.58 -8.53
CA ASN A 117 9.03 -14.03 -8.31
C ASN A 117 8.15 -13.08 -7.48
N THR A 118 8.49 -11.80 -7.40
CA THR A 118 7.63 -10.78 -6.78
C THR A 118 6.38 -10.55 -7.61
N VAL A 119 5.23 -10.48 -6.94
CA VAL A 119 3.94 -10.10 -7.53
C VAL A 119 3.41 -8.81 -6.90
N VAL A 120 3.50 -8.68 -5.57
CA VAL A 120 2.99 -7.51 -4.84
C VAL A 120 4.15 -6.74 -4.21
N PHE A 121 4.12 -5.42 -4.39
CA PHE A 121 5.12 -4.48 -3.90
C PHE A 121 4.52 -3.64 -2.78
N HIS A 122 5.20 -3.61 -1.63
CA HIS A 122 4.75 -2.87 -0.45
C HIS A 122 5.78 -1.82 -0.04
N PRO A 123 5.77 -0.64 -0.69
CA PRO A 123 6.70 0.44 -0.37
C PRO A 123 6.36 1.10 0.96
N TRP A 124 7.38 1.51 1.69
CA TRP A 124 7.24 2.29 2.92
C TRP A 124 6.68 3.69 2.66
N ALA A 125 6.13 4.33 3.69
CA ALA A 125 5.64 5.72 3.61
C ALA A 125 6.77 6.76 3.65
N SER A 126 7.96 6.36 4.10
CA SER A 126 9.19 7.14 4.10
C SER A 126 10.06 6.84 2.88
N LEU A 127 11.02 7.72 2.60
CA LEU A 127 12.02 7.54 1.54
C LEU A 127 13.25 6.80 2.08
N ALA A 128 14.10 6.29 1.21
CA ALA A 128 15.37 5.66 1.60
C ALA A 128 16.37 6.66 2.19
N VAL A 129 16.28 7.94 1.82
CA VAL A 129 17.17 9.00 2.35
C VAL A 129 16.86 9.35 3.81
N ASP A 130 15.63 9.12 4.25
CA ASP A 130 15.18 9.26 5.63
C ASP A 130 14.07 8.24 5.88
N THR A 131 14.45 7.09 6.41
CA THR A 131 13.53 5.96 6.58
C THR A 131 12.57 6.13 7.76
N ASP A 132 12.79 7.12 8.63
CA ASP A 132 12.07 7.25 9.90
C ASP A 132 10.92 8.25 9.83
N ASN A 133 11.04 9.26 8.96
CA ASN A 133 10.02 10.29 8.76
C ASN A 133 9.22 10.06 7.46
N PRO A 134 7.92 9.68 7.53
CA PRO A 134 7.10 9.49 6.35
C PRO A 134 6.93 10.78 5.54
N VAL A 135 6.90 10.64 4.22
CA VAL A 135 6.52 11.71 3.26
C VAL A 135 5.05 11.60 2.83
N GLU A 136 4.33 10.60 3.36
CA GLU A 136 2.93 10.35 3.06
C GLU A 136 2.16 9.96 4.32
N LEU A 137 1.02 10.61 4.55
CA LEU A 137 -0.04 10.10 5.41
C LEU A 137 -0.94 9.18 4.58
N ARG A 138 -1.18 7.95 5.07
CA ARG A 138 -1.93 6.91 4.36
C ARG A 138 -3.09 6.42 5.22
N ILE A 139 -4.29 6.40 4.65
CA ILE A 139 -5.52 5.93 5.31
C ILE A 139 -6.14 4.81 4.46
N ASP A 140 -6.42 3.69 5.09
CA ASP A 140 -7.07 2.53 4.47
C ASP A 140 -8.54 2.49 4.87
N LEU A 141 -9.42 2.62 3.88
CA LEU A 141 -10.86 2.45 4.01
C LEU A 141 -11.17 0.96 3.72
N ASP A 142 -11.27 0.15 4.77
CA ASP A 142 -11.42 -1.31 4.69
C ASP A 142 -12.88 -1.75 4.91
N PRO A 143 -13.58 -2.23 3.87
CA PRO A 143 -14.92 -2.77 4.00
C PRO A 143 -14.94 -4.04 4.88
N GLN A 144 -15.74 -4.00 5.94
CA GLN A 144 -15.98 -5.16 6.81
C GLN A 144 -17.07 -6.08 6.23
N PRO A 145 -17.24 -7.32 6.74
CA PRO A 145 -18.33 -8.19 6.30
C PRO A 145 -19.68 -7.47 6.31
N GLY A 146 -20.43 -7.57 5.22
CA GLY A 146 -21.68 -6.81 5.01
C GLY A 146 -21.52 -5.50 4.24
N THR A 147 -20.28 -5.04 4.01
CA THR A 147 -19.96 -3.85 3.20
C THR A 147 -19.00 -4.19 2.06
N ASP A 148 -18.92 -3.30 1.06
CA ASP A 148 -18.06 -3.48 -0.10
C ASP A 148 -17.37 -2.16 -0.56
N PHE A 149 -16.82 -2.19 -1.78
CA PHE A 149 -16.16 -1.04 -2.39
C PHE A 149 -17.08 0.18 -2.51
N SER A 150 -18.36 -0.02 -2.81
CA SER A 150 -19.33 1.06 -2.96
C SER A 150 -19.57 1.80 -1.63
N ASP A 151 -19.55 1.07 -0.52
CA ASP A 151 -19.60 1.67 0.82
C ASP A 151 -18.35 2.50 1.14
N ALA A 152 -17.17 1.99 0.79
CA ALA A 152 -15.91 2.75 0.93
C ALA A 152 -15.92 4.00 0.04
N ALA A 153 -16.40 3.87 -1.21
CA ALA A 153 -16.54 4.98 -2.15
C ALA A 153 -17.51 6.04 -1.65
N ALA A 154 -18.59 5.64 -0.96
CA ALA A 154 -19.55 6.56 -0.36
C ALA A 154 -18.98 7.33 0.85
N VAL A 155 -17.97 6.80 1.53
CA VAL A 155 -17.30 7.42 2.69
C VAL A 155 -16.12 8.30 2.28
N ALA A 156 -15.40 7.94 1.21
CA ALA A 156 -14.17 8.61 0.81
C ALA A 156 -14.28 10.14 0.59
N PRO A 157 -15.37 10.69 0.01
CA PRO A 157 -15.53 12.14 -0.10
C PRO A 157 -15.59 12.85 1.25
N ALA A 158 -16.22 12.26 2.27
CA ALA A 158 -16.25 12.85 3.60
C ALA A 158 -14.86 12.81 4.27
N LEU A 159 -14.07 11.75 4.03
CA LEU A 159 -12.67 11.71 4.47
C LEU A 159 -11.84 12.81 3.78
N ARG A 160 -12.06 13.03 2.47
CA ARG A 160 -11.40 14.12 1.73
C ARG A 160 -11.67 15.47 2.39
N GLU A 161 -12.91 15.72 2.80
CA GLU A 161 -13.28 16.96 3.48
C GLU A 161 -12.62 17.11 4.85
N VAL A 162 -12.58 16.03 5.66
CA VAL A 162 -11.86 16.01 6.94
C VAL A 162 -10.38 16.36 6.75
N LEU A 163 -9.72 15.74 5.76
CA LEU A 163 -8.31 16.00 5.46
C LEU A 163 -8.08 17.42 4.94
N ARG A 164 -8.98 17.93 4.09
CA ARG A 164 -8.95 19.31 3.59
C ARG A 164 -9.07 20.34 4.71
N GLU A 165 -9.97 20.12 5.67
CA GLU A 165 -10.11 20.97 6.86
C GLU A 165 -8.84 20.96 7.73
N ALA A 166 -8.09 19.86 7.73
CA ALA A 166 -6.79 19.77 8.38
C ALA A 166 -5.65 20.43 7.57
N GLY A 167 -5.91 20.91 6.35
CA GLY A 167 -4.93 21.53 5.46
C GLY A 167 -4.18 20.55 4.57
N LEU A 168 -4.72 19.34 4.35
CA LEU A 168 -4.11 18.30 3.52
C LEU A 168 -4.87 18.08 2.20
N ASP A 169 -4.12 17.93 1.12
CA ASP A 169 -4.66 17.56 -0.19
C ASP A 169 -4.66 16.03 -0.34
N ALA A 170 -5.86 15.45 -0.40
CA ALA A 170 -6.04 14.00 -0.48
C ALA A 170 -6.12 13.49 -1.93
N TRP A 171 -5.40 12.39 -2.18
CA TRP A 171 -5.36 11.61 -3.41
C TRP A 171 -5.79 10.19 -3.12
N LEU A 172 -6.28 9.44 -4.12
CA LEU A 172 -6.76 8.09 -3.86
C LEU A 172 -6.37 7.09 -4.93
N LYS A 173 -6.42 5.82 -4.53
CA LYS A 173 -6.32 4.67 -5.41
C LYS A 173 -7.25 3.57 -4.94
N THR A 174 -7.68 2.73 -5.86
CA THR A 174 -8.26 1.45 -5.48
C THR A 174 -7.17 0.61 -4.78
N SER A 175 -7.57 -0.19 -3.80
CA SER A 175 -6.63 -1.16 -3.20
C SER A 175 -6.25 -2.28 -4.19
N GLY A 176 -7.05 -2.48 -5.25
CA GLY A 176 -7.03 -3.67 -6.09
C GLY A 176 -7.72 -4.88 -5.44
N ASN A 177 -8.28 -4.73 -4.24
CA ASN A 177 -9.15 -5.71 -3.59
C ASN A 177 -10.52 -5.05 -3.34
N ARG A 178 -10.98 -4.96 -2.09
CA ARG A 178 -12.30 -4.39 -1.75
C ARG A 178 -12.26 -2.92 -1.30
N GLY A 179 -11.13 -2.45 -0.77
CA GLY A 179 -11.02 -1.12 -0.15
C GLY A 179 -10.46 -0.02 -1.06
N ILE A 180 -10.42 1.19 -0.51
CA ILE A 180 -9.83 2.39 -1.10
C ILE A 180 -8.70 2.86 -0.19
N HIS A 181 -7.55 3.22 -0.75
CA HIS A 181 -6.52 3.89 0.03
C HIS A 181 -6.48 5.37 -0.33
N VAL A 182 -6.45 6.21 0.70
CA VAL A 182 -6.34 7.68 0.59
C VAL A 182 -4.96 8.11 1.08
N PHE A 183 -4.29 8.95 0.30
CA PHE A 183 -2.93 9.41 0.49
C PHE A 183 -2.92 10.93 0.57
N CYS A 184 -2.12 11.49 1.48
CA CYS A 184 -1.77 12.90 1.49
C CYS A 184 -0.24 13.02 1.50
N PRO A 185 0.38 13.76 0.56
CA PRO A 185 1.80 14.11 0.69
C PRO A 185 1.99 14.98 1.94
N ILE A 186 3.03 14.70 2.73
CA ILE A 186 3.32 15.45 3.96
C ILE A 186 4.81 15.79 4.05
N GLU A 187 5.13 16.88 4.75
CA GLU A 187 6.50 17.20 5.13
C GLU A 187 7.07 16.09 6.04
N PRO A 188 8.28 15.56 5.77
CA PRO A 188 8.89 14.50 6.58
C PRO A 188 9.51 15.05 7.87
N THR A 189 8.68 15.65 8.72
CA THR A 189 9.12 16.28 9.99
C THR A 189 8.72 15.49 11.23
N HIS A 190 8.01 14.38 11.06
CA HIS A 190 7.44 13.57 12.14
C HIS A 190 7.69 12.09 11.88
N GLU A 191 7.93 11.31 12.93
CA GLU A 191 8.08 9.87 12.83
C GLU A 191 6.72 9.16 12.65
N PHE A 192 6.76 7.88 12.26
CA PHE A 192 5.57 7.04 12.06
C PHE A 192 4.54 7.05 13.20
N LEU A 193 4.98 7.19 14.45
CA LEU A 193 4.06 7.19 15.59
C LEU A 193 3.15 8.44 15.58
N ASP A 194 3.72 9.62 15.35
CA ASP A 194 2.98 10.87 15.26
C ASP A 194 2.07 10.88 14.03
N VAL A 195 2.57 10.37 12.89
CA VAL A 195 1.76 10.21 11.67
C VAL A 195 0.57 9.27 11.94
N ARG A 196 0.78 8.19 12.71
CA ARG A 196 -0.33 7.31 13.13
C ARG A 196 -1.33 8.04 14.02
N HIS A 197 -0.88 8.86 14.98
CA HIS A 197 -1.80 9.66 15.80
C HIS A 197 -2.63 10.64 14.95
N ALA A 198 -2.02 11.25 13.93
CA ALA A 198 -2.75 12.06 12.96
C ALA A 198 -3.81 11.26 12.19
N VAL A 199 -3.50 10.03 11.77
CA VAL A 199 -4.48 9.12 11.13
C VAL A 199 -5.61 8.74 12.09
N ILE A 200 -5.31 8.47 13.36
CA ILE A 200 -6.33 8.19 14.38
C ILE A 200 -7.27 9.39 14.55
N ALA A 201 -6.73 10.60 14.65
CA ALA A 201 -7.53 11.81 14.79
C ALA A 201 -8.46 12.02 13.58
N ALA A 202 -7.94 11.85 12.36
CA ALA A 202 -8.74 11.90 11.14
C ALA A 202 -9.83 10.81 11.10
N GLY A 203 -9.49 9.58 11.49
CA GLY A 203 -10.43 8.46 11.55
C GLY A 203 -11.56 8.68 12.56
N ARG A 204 -11.24 9.17 13.75
CA ARG A 204 -12.23 9.52 14.78
C ARG A 204 -13.13 10.66 14.34
N GLU A 205 -12.57 11.65 13.65
CA GLU A 205 -13.35 12.78 13.14
C GLU A 205 -14.34 12.32 12.08
N LEU A 206 -13.91 11.43 11.18
CA LEU A 206 -14.80 10.82 10.20
C LEU A 206 -15.87 9.94 10.85
N GLU A 207 -15.50 9.11 11.84
CA GLU A 207 -16.45 8.28 12.60
C GLU A 207 -17.49 9.14 13.32
N ARG A 208 -17.10 10.28 13.93
CA ARG A 208 -18.06 11.22 14.53
C ARG A 208 -19.05 11.80 13.52
N ARG A 209 -18.61 12.07 12.28
CA ARG A 209 -19.47 12.59 11.21
C ARG A 209 -20.35 11.53 10.57
N MET A 210 -19.91 10.28 10.56
CA MET A 210 -20.57 9.16 9.88
C MET A 210 -20.62 7.89 10.74
N PRO A 211 -21.19 7.93 11.97
CA PRO A 211 -21.07 6.83 12.95
C PRO A 211 -21.79 5.55 12.51
N GLU A 212 -22.76 5.64 11.60
CA GLU A 212 -23.45 4.48 11.04
C GLU A 212 -22.71 3.81 9.88
N LYS A 213 -21.69 4.47 9.32
CA LYS A 213 -20.95 3.98 8.14
C LYS A 213 -19.47 3.75 8.37
N VAL A 214 -18.90 4.36 9.40
CA VAL A 214 -17.45 4.36 9.67
C VAL A 214 -17.19 3.92 11.08
N THR A 215 -16.10 3.18 11.29
CA THR A 215 -15.65 2.81 12.63
C THR A 215 -14.13 2.83 12.78
N THR A 216 -13.65 3.19 13.97
CA THR A 216 -12.25 3.01 14.40
C THR A 216 -12.10 1.88 15.43
N ALA A 217 -13.15 1.08 15.65
CA ALA A 217 -13.12 -0.01 16.61
C ALA A 217 -12.11 -1.11 16.20
N TRP A 218 -11.17 -1.39 17.11
CA TRP A 218 -10.12 -2.38 16.85
C TRP A 218 -10.68 -3.80 16.73
N TRP A 219 -11.62 -4.16 17.61
CA TRP A 219 -12.22 -5.49 17.69
C TRP A 219 -13.23 -5.72 16.57
N LYS A 220 -13.07 -6.83 15.83
CA LYS A 220 -13.89 -7.11 14.64
C LYS A 220 -15.38 -7.20 14.97
N GLU A 221 -15.70 -7.75 16.13
CA GLU A 221 -17.05 -7.89 16.67
C GLU A 221 -17.75 -6.56 16.96
N GLU A 222 -16.98 -5.47 17.15
CA GLU A 222 -17.51 -4.13 17.42
C GLU A 222 -17.71 -3.30 16.14
N ARG A 223 -17.15 -3.74 15.00
CA ARG A 223 -17.17 -2.96 13.76
C ARG A 223 -18.57 -2.90 13.14
N GLY A 224 -19.30 -4.02 13.18
CA GLY A 224 -20.56 -4.18 12.45
C GLY A 224 -20.37 -4.05 10.93
N GLU A 225 -21.44 -3.68 10.23
CA GLU A 225 -21.46 -3.45 8.77
C GLU A 225 -21.01 -2.01 8.46
N ARG A 226 -19.76 -1.68 8.78
CA ARG A 226 -19.17 -0.35 8.60
C ARG A 226 -17.82 -0.45 7.90
N ILE A 227 -17.39 0.67 7.32
CA ILE A 227 -16.03 0.86 6.83
C ILE A 227 -15.09 1.06 8.02
N PHE A 228 -14.11 0.17 8.16
CA PHE A 228 -13.08 0.30 9.18
C PHE A 228 -11.97 1.22 8.67
N ILE A 229 -11.59 2.19 9.48
CA ILE A 229 -10.38 2.98 9.25
C ILE A 229 -9.21 2.22 9.85
N ASP A 230 -8.41 1.53 9.04
CA ASP A 230 -7.24 0.80 9.54
C ASP A 230 -6.07 1.76 9.82
N PHE A 231 -6.19 2.46 10.94
CA PHE A 231 -5.17 3.38 11.45
C PHE A 231 -3.83 2.70 11.70
N ASN A 232 -3.80 1.36 11.87
CA ASN A 232 -2.56 0.65 12.09
C ASN A 232 -1.75 0.45 10.82
N GLN A 233 -2.29 0.76 9.63
CA GLN A 233 -1.51 0.84 8.39
C GLN A 233 -0.52 2.02 8.37
N ALA A 234 -0.73 3.03 9.22
CA ALA A 234 0.19 4.15 9.38
C ALA A 234 1.43 3.80 10.22
N ASN A 235 1.46 2.61 10.84
CA ASN A 235 2.66 2.19 11.55
C ASN A 235 3.82 1.90 10.60
N ARG A 236 5.02 1.99 11.15
CA ARG A 236 6.25 1.51 10.52
C ARG A 236 6.14 0.02 10.17
N ASP A 237 6.70 -0.34 9.02
CA ASP A 237 6.81 -1.72 8.52
C ASP A 237 5.46 -2.43 8.28
N ARG A 238 4.43 -1.69 7.88
CA ARG A 238 3.13 -2.25 7.50
C ARG A 238 3.02 -2.44 6.00
N THR A 239 2.37 -3.54 5.61
CA THR A 239 2.18 -3.90 4.22
C THR A 239 0.98 -3.16 3.63
N MET A 240 1.24 -2.28 2.68
CA MET A 240 0.22 -1.66 1.84
C MET A 240 0.66 -1.78 0.38
N ALA A 241 -0.17 -2.39 -0.47
CA ALA A 241 0.18 -2.51 -1.89
C ALA A 241 0.38 -1.12 -2.51
N GLY A 242 1.54 -0.90 -3.13
CA GLY A 242 1.90 0.34 -3.79
C GLY A 242 1.01 0.67 -4.98
N ALA A 243 1.01 1.92 -5.45
CA ALA A 243 0.32 2.28 -6.67
C ALA A 243 0.87 1.49 -7.87
N TYR A 244 0.00 1.02 -8.76
CA TYR A 244 0.35 0.15 -9.90
C TYR A 244 0.93 -1.22 -9.52
N SER A 245 0.97 -1.58 -8.24
CA SER A 245 1.30 -2.94 -7.83
C SER A 245 0.13 -3.87 -8.20
N PRO A 246 0.39 -5.01 -8.86
CA PRO A 246 -0.56 -6.09 -8.97
C PRO A 246 -0.95 -6.63 -7.59
N ARG A 247 -2.08 -7.32 -7.52
CA ARG A 247 -2.56 -8.08 -6.38
C ARG A 247 -2.51 -9.57 -6.70
N ALA A 248 -2.15 -10.38 -5.71
CA ALA A 248 -2.25 -11.83 -5.78
C ALA A 248 -3.72 -12.30 -5.60
N LEU A 249 -4.59 -11.83 -6.49
CA LEU A 249 -5.99 -12.23 -6.59
C LEU A 249 -6.23 -12.90 -7.94
N PRO A 250 -7.19 -13.84 -8.07
CA PRO A 250 -7.38 -14.63 -9.28
C PRO A 250 -7.49 -13.80 -10.58
N ALA A 251 -8.19 -12.67 -10.52
CA ALA A 251 -8.37 -11.76 -11.66
C ALA A 251 -7.17 -10.84 -11.99
N ALA A 252 -6.03 -10.97 -11.30
CA ALA A 252 -4.84 -10.14 -11.51
C ALA A 252 -5.10 -8.63 -11.45
N THR A 253 -5.93 -8.22 -10.48
CA THR A 253 -6.27 -6.82 -10.26
C THR A 253 -5.06 -6.00 -9.81
N VAL A 254 -5.13 -4.68 -9.99
CA VAL A 254 -4.04 -3.73 -9.71
C VAL A 254 -4.52 -2.66 -8.73
N ALA A 255 -3.67 -2.30 -7.77
CA ALA A 255 -3.89 -1.16 -6.89
C ALA A 255 -3.71 0.15 -7.66
N THR A 256 -4.79 0.73 -8.18
CA THR A 256 -4.72 1.69 -9.29
C THR A 256 -5.08 3.10 -8.85
N PRO A 257 -4.18 4.09 -9.00
CA PRO A 257 -4.51 5.51 -8.89
C PRO A 257 -5.71 5.89 -9.75
N ILE A 258 -6.64 6.63 -9.14
CA ILE A 258 -7.84 7.14 -9.80
C ILE A 258 -8.09 8.58 -9.35
N THR A 259 -8.88 9.29 -10.14
CA THR A 259 -9.35 10.64 -9.83
C THR A 259 -10.58 10.61 -8.92
N TRP A 260 -10.88 11.73 -8.27
CA TRP A 260 -12.11 11.88 -7.49
C TRP A 260 -13.36 11.86 -8.38
N GLU A 261 -13.23 12.35 -9.61
CA GLU A 261 -14.26 12.34 -10.64
C GLU A 261 -14.60 10.92 -11.08
N GLU A 262 -13.61 10.05 -11.28
CA GLU A 262 -13.82 8.62 -11.56
C GLU A 262 -14.53 7.92 -10.40
N LEU A 263 -14.14 8.22 -9.16
CA LEU A 263 -14.82 7.66 -7.98
C LEU A 263 -16.30 8.08 -7.95
N ALA A 264 -16.59 9.35 -8.18
CA ALA A 264 -17.96 9.88 -8.23
C ALA A 264 -18.77 9.30 -9.40
N ALA A 265 -18.12 8.93 -10.49
CA ALA A 265 -18.74 8.28 -11.64
C ALA A 265 -19.03 6.78 -11.45
N GLY A 266 -18.65 6.19 -10.30
CA GLY A 266 -18.94 4.79 -10.00
C GLY A 266 -17.93 3.81 -10.62
N VAL A 267 -16.65 4.14 -10.56
CA VAL A 267 -15.56 3.28 -11.04
C VAL A 267 -15.65 1.84 -10.50
N ASP A 268 -15.46 0.86 -11.37
CA ASP A 268 -15.36 -0.55 -10.99
C ASP A 268 -13.90 -0.92 -10.72
N PRO A 269 -13.50 -1.25 -9.47
CA PRO A 269 -12.13 -1.60 -9.15
C PRO A 269 -11.65 -2.88 -9.83
N THR A 270 -12.58 -3.78 -10.23
CA THR A 270 -12.24 -5.05 -10.89
C THR A 270 -11.83 -4.88 -12.35
N ALA A 271 -12.16 -3.74 -12.95
CA ALA A 271 -11.74 -3.39 -14.30
C ALA A 271 -10.24 -3.09 -14.42
N PHE A 272 -9.56 -2.81 -13.29
CA PHE A 272 -8.13 -2.53 -13.27
C PHE A 272 -7.32 -3.80 -13.04
N THR A 273 -6.71 -4.30 -14.12
CA THR A 273 -5.92 -5.53 -14.14
C THR A 273 -4.56 -5.30 -14.79
N VAL A 274 -3.66 -6.27 -14.62
CA VAL A 274 -2.36 -6.31 -15.32
C VAL A 274 -2.51 -6.09 -16.84
N ARG A 275 -3.61 -6.53 -17.45
CA ARG A 275 -3.85 -6.36 -18.90
C ARG A 275 -4.46 -5.01 -19.29
N THR A 276 -5.23 -4.38 -18.41
CA THR A 276 -6.05 -3.21 -18.76
C THR A 276 -5.38 -1.88 -18.37
N VAL A 277 -4.61 -1.88 -17.28
CA VAL A 277 -3.97 -0.67 -16.76
C VAL A 277 -2.99 -0.01 -17.75
N PRO A 278 -2.14 -0.72 -18.50
CA PRO A 278 -1.23 -0.09 -19.46
C PRO A 278 -1.95 0.76 -20.53
N ALA A 279 -3.04 0.23 -21.11
CA ALA A 279 -3.82 0.95 -22.11
C ALA A 279 -4.49 2.20 -21.51
N ARG A 280 -5.04 2.07 -20.30
CA ARG A 280 -5.62 3.20 -19.56
C ARG A 280 -4.59 4.30 -19.31
N LEU A 281 -3.39 3.94 -18.85
CA LEU A 281 -2.32 4.90 -18.59
C LEU A 281 -1.89 5.65 -19.86
N ALA A 282 -1.83 4.96 -21.00
CA ALA A 282 -1.54 5.59 -22.28
C ALA A 282 -2.65 6.57 -22.71
N GLU A 283 -3.91 6.27 -22.38
CA GLU A 283 -5.07 7.09 -22.76
C GLU A 283 -5.20 8.36 -21.90
N ILE A 284 -5.12 8.23 -20.58
CA ILE A 284 -5.46 9.34 -19.67
C ILE A 284 -4.26 9.92 -18.90
N GLY A 285 -3.10 9.27 -18.99
CA GLY A 285 -1.93 9.60 -18.18
C GLY A 285 -2.01 9.07 -16.74
N ASP A 286 -1.06 9.50 -15.91
CA ASP A 286 -0.94 9.11 -14.50
C ASP A 286 -1.78 10.04 -13.60
N PRO A 287 -2.86 9.56 -12.95
CA PRO A 287 -3.67 10.37 -12.03
C PRO A 287 -2.91 10.85 -10.80
N TRP A 288 -1.71 10.33 -10.52
CA TRP A 288 -0.87 10.73 -9.38
C TRP A 288 0.40 11.47 -9.82
N ARG A 289 0.47 11.96 -11.08
CA ARG A 289 1.65 12.67 -11.61
C ARG A 289 2.17 13.76 -10.67
N ASP A 290 1.24 14.50 -10.05
CA ASP A 290 1.54 15.69 -9.26
C ASP A 290 1.37 15.45 -7.74
N LEU A 291 1.25 14.19 -7.30
CA LEU A 291 0.99 13.81 -5.91
C LEU A 291 1.94 14.48 -4.91
N GLN A 292 3.23 14.55 -5.24
CA GLN A 292 4.29 15.01 -4.33
C GLN A 292 4.64 16.50 -4.49
N GLU A 293 3.91 17.27 -5.31
CA GLU A 293 4.26 18.67 -5.59
C GLU A 293 3.96 19.64 -4.44
N ARG A 294 2.98 19.31 -3.59
CA ARG A 294 2.48 20.19 -2.53
C ARG A 294 2.31 19.42 -1.21
N PRO A 295 3.41 19.03 -0.55
CA PRO A 295 3.33 18.38 0.75
C PRO A 295 2.67 19.31 1.77
N GLY A 296 1.72 18.75 2.52
CA GLY A 296 1.05 19.45 3.62
C GLY A 296 1.74 19.17 4.96
N ARG A 297 1.12 19.70 6.01
CA ARG A 297 1.57 19.54 7.40
C ARG A 297 0.50 18.85 8.22
N ILE A 298 0.89 18.00 9.16
CA ILE A 298 -0.04 17.24 10.00
C ILE A 298 -0.37 17.91 11.34
N ASP A 299 0.13 19.12 11.59
CA ASP A 299 -0.01 19.85 12.86
C ASP A 299 -1.48 19.94 13.31
N THR A 300 -2.41 20.27 12.41
CA THR A 300 -3.85 20.35 12.71
C THR A 300 -4.41 19.00 13.19
N LEU A 301 -3.98 17.89 12.58
CA LEU A 301 -4.41 16.55 13.01
C LEU A 301 -3.82 16.18 14.37
N LEU A 302 -2.60 16.63 14.68
CA LEU A 302 -1.99 16.45 15.99
C LEU A 302 -2.69 17.30 17.07
N GLU A 303 -3.17 18.50 16.74
CA GLU A 303 -4.04 19.27 17.63
C GLU A 303 -5.37 18.56 17.90
N TRP A 304 -5.97 17.94 16.88
CA TRP A 304 -7.19 17.14 17.05
C TRP A 304 -6.94 15.87 17.87
N TRP A 305 -5.77 15.24 17.71
CA TRP A 305 -5.33 14.14 18.56
C TRP A 305 -5.24 14.58 20.03
N GLN A 306 -4.61 15.73 20.30
CA GLN A 306 -4.50 16.27 21.65
C GLN A 306 -5.87 16.61 22.25
N ARG A 307 -6.77 17.21 21.47
CA ARG A 307 -8.17 17.43 21.87
C ARG A 307 -8.86 16.12 22.25
N ASP A 308 -8.68 15.06 21.45
CA ASP A 308 -9.28 13.76 21.70
C ASP A 308 -8.70 13.12 22.98
N LEU A 309 -7.39 13.28 23.26
CA LEU A 309 -6.77 12.86 24.52
C LEU A 309 -7.38 13.59 25.73
N GLU A 310 -7.56 14.91 25.65
CA GLU A 310 -8.19 15.72 26.71
C GLU A 310 -9.65 15.34 26.95
N ALA A 311 -10.35 14.86 25.93
CA ALA A 311 -11.69 14.30 26.02
C ALA A 311 -11.71 12.85 26.54
N GLY A 312 -10.56 12.27 26.88
CA GLY A 312 -10.43 10.91 27.42
C GLY A 312 -10.35 9.80 26.37
N LEU A 313 -10.23 10.15 25.08
CA LEU A 313 -10.03 9.19 24.00
C LEU A 313 -8.53 8.90 23.83
N GLY A 314 -8.03 7.94 24.61
CA GLY A 314 -6.62 7.54 24.65
C GLY A 314 -6.07 6.87 23.39
N GLU A 315 -4.96 6.17 23.53
CA GLU A 315 -4.35 5.39 22.44
C GLU A 315 -5.28 4.28 21.92
N LEU A 316 -5.20 3.98 20.63
CA LEU A 316 -5.86 2.81 20.04
C LEU A 316 -4.90 1.61 20.02
N PRO A 317 -5.40 0.36 20.13
CA PRO A 317 -4.55 -0.82 20.20
C PRO A 317 -3.57 -0.92 19.03
N PHE A 318 -2.34 -1.34 19.33
CA PHE A 318 -1.38 -1.70 18.30
C PHE A 318 -1.57 -3.18 17.88
N PRO A 319 -1.09 -3.58 16.70
CA PRO A 319 -1.02 -4.98 16.34
C PRO A 319 -0.17 -5.77 17.38
N PRO A 320 -0.46 -7.07 17.62
CA PRO A 320 0.18 -7.84 18.69
C PRO A 320 1.71 -7.85 18.69
N GLU A 321 2.32 -7.72 17.52
CA GLU A 321 3.77 -7.72 17.27
C GLU A 321 4.50 -6.42 17.66
N PHE A 322 3.77 -5.34 17.97
CA PHE A 322 4.35 -4.07 18.40
C PHE A 322 4.61 -4.04 19.91
N PRO A 323 5.60 -3.28 20.41
CA PRO A 323 5.73 -2.98 21.85
C PRO A 323 4.44 -2.35 22.41
N LYS A 324 4.14 -2.59 23.70
CA LYS A 324 2.96 -1.99 24.35
C LYS A 324 3.22 -0.51 24.65
N MET A 325 2.30 0.37 24.27
CA MET A 325 2.45 1.82 24.44
C MET A 325 1.73 2.36 25.69
N PRO A 326 2.21 3.48 26.28
CA PRO A 326 1.49 4.17 27.35
C PRO A 326 0.08 4.55 26.91
N GLY A 327 -0.92 4.31 27.76
CA GLY A 327 -2.32 4.61 27.44
C GLY A 327 -3.00 3.63 26.48
N GLU A 328 -2.28 2.62 25.95
CA GLU A 328 -2.87 1.57 25.12
C GLU A 328 -3.83 0.71 25.98
N PRO A 329 -5.08 0.50 25.54
CA PRO A 329 -6.02 -0.41 26.18
C PRO A 329 -5.37 -1.80 26.42
N PRO A 330 -5.81 -2.55 27.44
CA PRO A 330 -5.34 -3.92 27.61
C PRO A 330 -5.50 -4.71 26.31
N ARG A 331 -4.40 -5.27 25.80
CA ARG A 331 -4.46 -6.24 24.70
C ARG A 331 -5.23 -7.44 25.20
N VAL A 332 -6.49 -7.55 24.83
CA VAL A 332 -7.26 -8.77 25.05
C VAL A 332 -6.62 -9.83 24.15
N GLN A 333 -6.40 -11.04 24.65
CA GLN A 333 -5.96 -12.12 23.77
C GLN A 333 -6.98 -12.26 22.64
N PRO A 334 -6.55 -12.54 21.38
CA PRO A 334 -7.48 -12.81 20.30
C PRO A 334 -8.51 -13.82 20.80
N SER A 335 -9.79 -13.43 20.77
CA SER A 335 -10.84 -14.32 21.22
C SER A 335 -10.69 -15.64 20.44
N ARG A 336 -10.60 -16.76 21.16
CA ARG A 336 -10.70 -18.09 20.57
C ARG A 336 -12.15 -18.30 20.12
N ALA A 337 -12.63 -17.50 19.17
CA ALA A 337 -13.82 -17.82 18.43
C ALA A 337 -13.49 -19.10 17.66
N LYS A 338 -14.03 -20.22 18.16
CA LYS A 338 -13.96 -21.52 17.50
C LYS A 338 -14.41 -21.32 16.04
N ASN A 339 -13.67 -21.89 15.10
CA ASN A 339 -14.22 -22.19 13.78
C ASN A 339 -15.59 -22.86 14.01
N PRO A 340 -16.69 -22.32 13.47
CA PRO A 340 -17.85 -23.14 13.21
C PRO A 340 -17.40 -24.08 12.10
N ALA A 341 -16.92 -25.25 12.50
CA ALA A 341 -16.97 -26.41 11.64
C ALA A 341 -18.45 -26.77 11.51
N GLU A 342 -19.01 -26.58 10.32
CA GLU A 342 -19.86 -27.54 9.61
C GLU A 342 -20.03 -27.12 8.15
#